data_AF-A0A1Y5S3X9-F1
#
_entry.id   AF-A0A1Y5S3X9-F1
#
_cell.length_a   1.000
_cell.length_b   1.000
_cell.length_c   1.000
_cell.angle_alpha   90.00
_cell.angle_beta   90.00
_cell.angle_gamma   90.00
#
_symmetry.space_group_name_H-M   'P 1'
#
loop_
_entity.id
_entity.type
_entity.pdbx_description
1 polymer ?
#
loop_
_entity_poly.entity_id
_entity_poly.type
_entity_poly.pdbx_seq_one_letter_code
_entity_poly.pdbx_strand_id
1 'polypeptide(L)'
;MKPVEQLVDDMTLEEQVSLLSGKDFWSLPAIERLGVAKARVSDGSNGARGRGSLINGVSAAVFLVGIAIADGLFGDAVSAGRLPQTSDLSALDVRGSVLISRPAQDIDV
;
A
#
# COMPACT_ATOMS: atom_id res chain seq x y z
N MET A 1 -22.28 -2.16 5.31
CA MET A 1 -21.58 -1.10 4.55
C MET A 1 -22.44 -0.77 3.34
N LYS A 2 -22.68 0.51 3.04
CA LYS A 2 -23.45 0.86 1.83
C LYS A 2 -22.68 0.39 0.58
N PRO A 3 -23.36 -0.04 -0.50
CA PRO A 3 -22.74 -0.19 -1.82
C PRO A 3 -22.00 1.08 -2.21
N VAL A 4 -20.92 0.94 -3.00
CA VAL A 4 -20.07 2.09 -3.36
C VAL A 4 -20.83 3.13 -4.16
N GLU A 5 -21.75 2.69 -5.02
CA GLU A 5 -22.60 3.55 -5.85
C GLU A 5 -23.47 4.47 -4.99
N GLN A 6 -24.14 3.89 -3.98
CA GLN A 6 -24.98 4.66 -3.05
C GLN A 6 -24.16 5.64 -2.20
N LEU A 7 -22.93 5.27 -1.87
CA LEU A 7 -22.02 6.13 -1.12
C LEU A 7 -21.58 7.33 -1.96
N VAL A 8 -21.32 7.12 -3.26
CA VAL A 8 -20.95 8.19 -4.21
C VAL A 8 -22.13 9.12 -4.48
N ASP A 9 -23.36 8.60 -4.57
CA ASP A 9 -24.58 9.39 -4.73
C ASP A 9 -24.87 10.29 -3.51
N ASP A 10 -24.50 9.84 -2.31
CA ASP A 10 -24.65 10.61 -1.07
C ASP A 10 -23.56 11.70 -0.88
N MET A 11 -22.54 11.76 -1.75
CA MET A 11 -21.45 12.74 -1.69
C MET A 11 -21.82 14.07 -2.34
N THR A 12 -21.29 15.17 -1.80
CA THR A 12 -21.28 16.45 -2.53
C THR A 12 -20.21 16.43 -3.63
N LEU A 13 -20.32 17.37 -4.57
CA LEU A 13 -19.31 17.51 -5.63
C LEU A 13 -17.92 17.79 -5.05
N GLU A 14 -17.84 18.60 -3.99
CA GLU A 14 -16.59 18.91 -3.30
C GLU A 14 -16.00 17.66 -2.64
N GLU A 15 -16.83 16.81 -2.02
CA GLU A 15 -16.40 15.54 -1.43
C GLU A 15 -15.84 14.60 -2.52
N GLN A 16 -16.51 14.48 -3.67
CA GLN A 16 -16.05 13.68 -4.81
C GLN A 16 -14.72 14.20 -5.37
N VAL A 17 -14.62 15.51 -5.62
CA VAL A 17 -13.40 16.15 -6.13
C VAL A 17 -12.24 15.98 -5.14
N SER A 18 -12.51 16.04 -3.83
CA SER A 18 -11.47 15.86 -2.80
C SER A 18 -10.80 14.48 -2.86
N LEU A 19 -11.50 13.44 -3.30
CA LEU A 19 -10.97 12.08 -3.41
C LEU A 19 -10.11 11.86 -4.66
N LEU A 20 -10.13 12.78 -5.63
CA LEU A 20 -9.32 12.70 -6.85
C LEU A 20 -7.86 13.15 -6.64
N SER A 21 -7.53 13.61 -5.44
CA SER A 21 -6.17 14.04 -5.09
C SER A 21 -5.79 13.58 -3.68
N GLY A 22 -4.49 13.37 -3.48
CA GLY A 22 -3.96 13.12 -2.14
C GLY A 22 -4.19 14.33 -1.24
N LYS A 23 -4.68 14.09 -0.03
CA LYS A 23 -4.68 15.09 1.05
C LYS A 23 -3.25 15.47 1.44
N ASP A 24 -2.37 14.48 1.42
CA ASP A 24 -0.92 14.61 1.61
C ASP A 24 -0.22 13.56 0.75
N PHE A 25 1.13 13.53 0.80
CA PHE A 25 1.96 12.59 0.03
C PHE A 25 1.57 11.12 0.18
N TRP A 26 0.92 10.73 1.28
CA TRP A 26 0.69 9.32 1.63
C TRP A 26 -0.79 9.01 1.88
N SER A 27 -1.73 9.91 1.57
CA SER A 27 -3.12 9.64 1.94
C SER A 27 -4.18 10.42 1.18
N LEU A 28 -5.38 9.83 1.15
CA LEU A 28 -6.61 10.44 0.70
C LEU A 28 -7.37 11.04 1.90
N PRO A 29 -8.23 12.06 1.70
CA PRO A 29 -9.04 12.60 2.78
C PRO A 29 -10.10 11.61 3.27
N ALA A 30 -10.61 11.84 4.48
CA ALA A 30 -11.78 11.14 5.02
C ALA A 30 -13.04 11.93 4.71
N ILE A 31 -14.19 11.25 4.62
CA ILE A 31 -15.52 11.87 4.56
C ILE A 31 -16.31 11.37 5.78
N GLU A 32 -16.11 12.05 6.91
CA GLU A 32 -16.59 11.61 8.22
C GLU A 32 -18.13 11.52 8.30
N ARG A 33 -18.83 12.45 7.64
CA ARG A 33 -20.30 12.47 7.55
C ARG A 33 -20.87 11.18 6.96
N LEU A 34 -20.15 10.59 6.02
CA LEU A 34 -20.53 9.34 5.35
C LEU A 34 -19.84 8.10 5.94
N GLY A 35 -19.06 8.25 7.02
CA GLY A 35 -18.31 7.17 7.64
C GLY A 35 -17.14 6.64 6.80
N VAL A 36 -16.67 7.41 5.81
CA VAL A 36 -15.52 7.03 4.98
C VAL A 36 -14.24 7.42 5.70
N ALA A 37 -13.49 6.41 6.14
CA ALA A 37 -12.22 6.61 6.83
C ALA A 37 -11.13 7.13 5.89
N LYS A 38 -10.13 7.80 6.48
CA LYS A 38 -8.90 8.22 5.79
C LYS A 38 -8.19 6.97 5.22
N ALA A 39 -7.94 6.95 3.91
CA ALA A 39 -7.12 5.91 3.28
C ALA A 39 -5.64 6.34 3.24
N ARG A 40 -4.72 5.39 3.45
CA ARG A 40 -3.28 5.63 3.39
C ARG A 40 -2.64 4.76 2.30
N VAL A 41 -1.59 5.27 1.70
CA VAL A 41 -0.70 4.51 0.83
C VAL A 41 0.70 4.48 1.43
N SER A 42 1.44 3.42 1.15
CA SER A 42 2.86 3.28 1.47
C SER A 42 3.56 2.70 0.25
N ASP A 43 4.79 3.11 0.01
CA ASP A 43 5.62 2.39 -0.96
C ASP A 43 5.88 0.97 -0.46
N GLY A 44 6.09 0.04 -1.39
CA GLY A 44 6.72 -1.22 -1.04
C GLY A 44 6.80 -2.29 -2.12
N SER A 45 7.69 -2.11 -3.10
CA SER A 45 8.11 -3.23 -3.96
C SER A 45 8.93 -4.29 -3.22
N ASN A 46 9.53 -3.90 -2.09
CA ASN A 46 10.38 -4.75 -1.26
C ASN A 46 10.04 -4.64 0.25
N GLY A 47 8.76 -4.45 0.55
CA GLY A 47 8.24 -4.26 1.91
C GLY A 47 7.66 -2.88 2.15
N ALA A 48 6.70 -2.79 3.07
CA ALA A 48 5.98 -1.56 3.37
C ALA A 48 6.90 -0.55 4.07
N ARG A 49 7.18 0.59 3.45
CA ARG A 49 7.96 1.68 4.08
C ARG A 49 7.30 2.22 5.35
N GLY A 50 5.97 2.14 5.44
CA GLY A 50 5.20 2.53 6.61
C GLY A 50 4.95 4.04 6.70
N ARG A 51 4.54 4.49 7.89
CA ARG A 51 4.16 5.89 8.15
C ARG A 51 5.36 6.75 8.52
N GLY A 52 5.39 7.99 8.04
CA GLY A 52 6.29 9.03 8.54
C GLY A 52 7.02 9.78 7.44
N SER A 53 7.94 10.65 7.86
CA SER A 53 8.88 11.33 6.97
C SER A 53 9.83 10.32 6.32
N LEU A 54 10.50 10.71 5.24
CA LEU A 54 11.62 9.94 4.67
C LEU A 54 12.80 9.83 5.65
N ILE A 55 12.80 10.67 6.69
CA ILE A 55 13.83 10.76 7.71
C ILE A 55 13.17 10.43 9.07
N ASN A 56 13.75 9.52 9.84
CA ASN A 56 13.21 9.03 11.14
C ASN A 56 11.84 8.34 11.02
N GLY A 57 11.68 7.45 10.03
CA GLY A 57 10.48 6.63 9.84
C GLY A 57 10.28 5.54 10.90
N VAL A 58 9.17 4.81 10.78
CA VAL A 58 8.89 3.63 11.61
C VAL A 58 9.71 2.43 11.14
N SER A 59 10.02 1.51 12.06
CA SER A 59 10.67 0.25 11.70
C SER A 59 9.76 -0.54 10.75
N ALA A 60 10.34 -1.07 9.68
CA ALA A 60 9.67 -1.82 8.64
C ALA A 60 10.42 -3.13 8.35
N ALA A 61 9.69 -4.18 8.00
CA ALA A 61 10.32 -5.37 7.45
C ALA A 61 10.72 -5.09 6.00
N VAL A 62 12.00 -5.33 5.69
CA VAL A 62 12.56 -5.20 4.35
C VAL A 62 12.80 -6.62 3.83
N PHE A 63 12.40 -6.87 2.59
CA PHE A 63 12.54 -8.17 1.97
C PHE A 63 13.72 -8.15 0.97
N LEU A 64 13.86 -9.19 0.14
CA LEU A 64 14.86 -9.19 -0.93
C LEU A 64 14.36 -8.39 -2.14
N VAL A 65 15.24 -7.57 -2.74
CA VAL A 65 14.89 -6.81 -3.95
C VAL A 65 14.48 -7.73 -5.10
N GLY A 66 13.55 -7.29 -5.95
CA GLY A 66 12.90 -8.12 -6.97
C GLY A 66 13.84 -8.93 -7.87
N ILE A 67 14.99 -8.37 -8.26
CA ILE A 67 15.98 -9.11 -9.07
C ILE A 67 16.58 -10.31 -8.33
N ALA A 68 16.84 -10.21 -7.03
CA ALA A 68 17.38 -11.31 -6.23
C ALA A 68 16.35 -12.42 -5.98
N ILE A 69 15.07 -12.05 -5.92
CA ILE A 69 13.96 -13.01 -5.90
C ILE A 69 13.88 -13.72 -7.25
N ALA A 70 13.96 -12.98 -8.35
CA ALA A 70 13.85 -13.52 -9.72
C ALA A 70 15.01 -14.45 -10.09
N ASP A 71 16.23 -14.14 -9.65
CA ASP A 71 17.44 -14.94 -9.93
C ASP A 71 17.45 -16.29 -9.19
N GLY A 72 16.56 -16.49 -8.21
CA GLY A 72 16.40 -17.78 -7.54
C GLY A 72 17.58 -18.18 -6.63
N LEU A 73 18.53 -17.28 -6.36
CA LEU A 73 19.66 -17.50 -5.43
C LEU A 73 19.22 -17.98 -4.03
N PHE A 74 17.98 -17.71 -3.65
CA PHE A 74 17.34 -18.17 -2.41
C PHE A 74 16.06 -18.98 -2.67
N GLY A 75 15.87 -19.51 -3.89
CA GLY A 75 14.66 -20.22 -4.31
C GLY A 75 14.29 -21.37 -3.38
N ASP A 76 15.27 -22.08 -2.84
CA ASP A 76 15.06 -23.14 -1.85
C ASP A 76 14.53 -22.61 -0.51
N ALA A 77 15.00 -21.45 -0.05
CA ALA A 77 14.57 -20.83 1.20
C ALA A 77 13.18 -20.20 1.08
N VAL A 78 12.86 -19.63 -0.08
CA VAL A 78 11.54 -19.09 -0.43
C VAL A 78 10.51 -20.23 -0.59
N SER A 79 10.87 -21.30 -1.29
CA SER A 79 10.02 -22.49 -1.48
C SER A 79 9.79 -23.25 -0.17
N ALA A 80 10.79 -23.26 0.73
CA ALA A 80 10.67 -23.84 2.07
C ALA A 80 9.95 -22.93 3.08
N GLY A 81 9.44 -21.76 2.67
CA GLY A 81 8.74 -20.81 3.55
C GLY A 81 9.62 -20.19 4.64
N ARG A 82 10.95 -20.25 4.51
CA ARG A 82 11.91 -19.62 5.43
C ARG A 82 12.13 -18.15 5.10
N LEU A 83 11.82 -17.76 3.87
CA LEU A 83 11.76 -16.38 3.41
C LEU A 83 10.35 -16.06 2.87
N PRO A 84 9.87 -14.83 3.08
CA PRO A 84 8.56 -14.34 2.65
C PRO A 84 8.47 -14.23 1.13
N GLN A 85 7.29 -14.55 0.60
CA GLN A 85 6.99 -14.52 -0.83
C GLN A 85 6.58 -13.10 -1.27
N THR A 86 6.67 -12.83 -2.57
CA THR A 86 6.25 -11.52 -3.14
C THR A 86 4.79 -11.19 -2.86
N SER A 87 3.94 -12.21 -2.70
CA SER A 87 2.53 -12.07 -2.30
C SER A 87 2.34 -11.55 -0.87
N ASP A 88 3.30 -11.86 0.02
CA ASP A 88 3.23 -11.54 1.45
C ASP A 88 3.63 -10.08 1.74
N LEU A 89 4.24 -9.41 0.75
CA LEU A 89 4.67 -8.02 0.82
C LEU A 89 3.50 -7.06 1.04
N SER A 90 2.30 -7.41 0.56
CA SER A 90 1.08 -6.62 0.71
C SER A 90 0.44 -6.66 2.10
N ALA A 91 0.86 -7.59 2.98
CA ALA A 91 0.12 -7.96 4.18
C ALA A 91 0.67 -7.35 5.49
N LEU A 92 1.79 -6.63 5.46
CA LEU A 92 2.38 -6.06 6.69
C LEU A 92 1.83 -4.65 6.98
N ASP A 93 0.62 -4.62 7.56
CA ASP A 93 -0.02 -3.41 8.08
C ASP A 93 0.42 -3.10 9.52
N VAL A 94 0.69 -1.81 9.76
CA VAL A 94 0.75 -1.21 11.10
C VAL A 94 -0.55 -0.41 11.30
N ARG A 95 -1.64 -1.14 11.58
CA ARG A 95 -2.97 -0.64 11.95
C ARG A 95 -3.51 0.52 11.10
N GLY A 96 -4.19 0.17 10.01
CA GLY A 96 -5.06 1.05 9.22
C GLY A 96 -5.00 0.66 7.75
N SER A 97 -6.03 0.97 6.96
CA SER A 97 -6.10 0.62 5.53
C SER A 97 -4.94 1.26 4.74
N VAL A 98 -3.83 0.54 4.63
CA VAL A 98 -2.62 0.92 3.88
C VAL A 98 -2.57 0.09 2.60
N LEU A 99 -2.65 0.76 1.45
CA LEU A 99 -2.36 0.13 0.17
C LEU A 99 -0.85 0.24 -0.10
N ILE A 100 -0.20 -0.89 -0.39
CA ILE A 100 1.22 -0.97 -0.72
C ILE A 100 1.37 -0.92 -2.24
N SER A 101 2.24 -0.04 -2.75
CA SER A 101 2.55 0.00 -4.18
C SER A 101 3.08 -1.36 -4.65
N ARG A 102 2.59 -1.83 -5.80
CA ARG A 102 2.96 -3.15 -6.32
C ARG A 102 4.47 -3.26 -6.56
N PRO A 103 5.03 -4.49 -6.57
CA PRO A 103 6.39 -4.71 -7.04
C PRO A 103 6.58 -4.05 -8.41
N ALA A 104 7.66 -3.28 -8.58
CA ALA A 104 8.04 -2.76 -9.88
C ALA A 104 8.39 -3.94 -10.80
N GLN A 105 7.76 -3.98 -11.97
CA GLN A 105 7.92 -5.03 -12.97
C GLN A 105 8.27 -4.42 -14.34
N ASP A 106 8.88 -3.25 -14.33
CA ASP A 106 9.18 -2.49 -15.55
C ASP A 106 10.14 -3.31 -16.42
N ILE A 107 9.62 -3.78 -17.56
CA ILE A 107 10.38 -4.37 -18.66
C ILE A 107 9.97 -3.54 -19.88
N ASP A 108 10.64 -2.42 -20.06
CA ASP A 108 10.59 -1.70 -21.32
C ASP A 108 11.65 -2.32 -22.25
N VAL A 109 11.18 -2.84 -23.39
CA VAL A 109 12.01 -3.32 -24.51
C VAL A 109 12.44 -2.17 -25.40
#